data_AF-A0A183FMC5-F1
#
_entry.id   AF-A0A183FMC5-F1
#
_cell.length_a   1.000
_cell.length_b   1.000
_cell.length_c   1.000
_cell.angle_alpha   90.00
_cell.angle_beta   90.00
_cell.angle_gamma   90.00
#
_symmetry.space_group_name_H-M   'P 1'
#
loop_
_entity.id
_entity.type
_entity.pdbx_description
1 polymer ?
#
loop_
_entity_poly.entity_id
_entity_poly.type
_entity_poly.pdbx_seq_one_letter_code
_entity_poly.pdbx_strand_id
1 'polypeptide(L)'
;MVVQHSPQVTEESDEQYFLRLARENKVDQAESRRGSSELSAEFERAFREAMSSSIEECSSKLQRRSLEEKPNEKKSRPHESLQVADKDRTKSKVKANDSEPPPKKVKSIVVVPQQSRRDREISALQKEIDEMETALASFPFRHIGFGPIDVNPNIICVFCGQAGRHYSDSCPVIVSGNLRQKVVEEAGRCSKCLKFCGGCQPSKCWYCEQVKKTIFKDEVPEGAHHRAVCPMPDMKRELRARIDRKKEELEALKSEGPSHR
;
A
#
# COMPACT_ATOMS: atom_id res chain seq x y z
N MET A 1 -35.34 51.56 17.77
CA MET A 1 -34.83 50.31 18.39
C MET A 1 -34.91 49.23 17.32
N VAL A 2 -33.76 48.86 16.73
CA VAL A 2 -33.68 47.80 15.72
C VAL A 2 -33.08 46.58 16.41
N VAL A 3 -33.90 45.54 16.62
CA VAL A 3 -33.43 44.27 17.17
C VAL A 3 -32.94 43.42 16.00
N GLN A 4 -31.64 43.27 15.89
CA GLN A 4 -31.03 42.29 14.99
C GLN A 4 -31.22 40.90 15.61
N HIS A 5 -31.84 39.97 14.87
CA HIS A 5 -31.80 38.56 15.19
C HIS A 5 -30.67 37.90 14.41
N SER A 6 -29.64 37.44 15.13
CA SER A 6 -28.62 36.56 14.59
C SER A 6 -29.21 35.17 14.33
N PRO A 7 -28.90 34.51 13.19
CA PRO A 7 -29.31 33.14 12.97
C PRO A 7 -28.47 32.22 13.86
N GLN A 8 -29.14 31.43 14.71
CA GLN A 8 -28.51 30.37 15.47
C GLN A 8 -28.12 29.25 14.51
N VAL A 9 -26.82 29.06 14.32
CA VAL A 9 -26.26 27.89 13.65
C VAL A 9 -26.32 26.74 14.65
N THR A 10 -27.21 25.79 14.45
CA THR A 10 -27.24 24.56 15.24
C THR A 10 -26.07 23.68 14.80
N GLU A 11 -25.10 23.47 15.69
CA GLU A 11 -24.01 22.52 15.48
C GLU A 11 -24.61 21.12 15.31
N GLU A 12 -24.51 20.59 14.10
CA GLU A 12 -24.93 19.23 13.78
C GLU A 12 -23.90 18.25 14.36
N SER A 13 -24.36 17.23 15.09
CA SER A 13 -23.44 16.22 15.63
C SER A 13 -22.87 15.36 14.50
N ASP A 14 -21.65 14.87 14.68
CA ASP A 14 -20.98 14.00 13.70
C ASP A 14 -21.87 12.82 13.29
N GLU A 15 -22.63 12.24 14.22
CA GLU A 15 -23.59 11.16 13.93
C GLU A 15 -24.70 11.59 12.96
N GLN A 16 -25.22 12.81 13.09
CA GLN A 16 -26.25 13.34 12.19
C GLN A 16 -25.69 13.64 10.79
N TYR A 17 -24.46 14.15 10.73
CA TYR A 17 -23.74 14.31 9.47
C TYR A 17 -23.52 12.97 8.75
N PHE A 18 -23.12 11.91 9.48
CA PHE A 18 -22.95 10.57 8.92
C PHE A 18 -24.28 9.95 8.47
N LEU A 19 -25.37 10.12 9.22
CA LEU A 19 -26.69 9.62 8.83
C LEU A 19 -27.23 10.34 7.60
N ARG A 20 -26.96 11.64 7.45
CA ARG A 20 -27.31 12.41 6.24
C ARG A 20 -26.52 11.94 5.03
N LEU A 21 -25.20 11.82 5.14
CA LEU A 21 -24.36 11.27 4.06
C LEU A 21 -24.78 9.84 3.67
N ALA A 22 -25.12 9.00 4.64
CA ALA A 22 -25.60 7.64 4.35
C ALA A 22 -26.95 7.62 3.63
N ARG A 23 -27.82 8.63 3.87
CA ARG A 23 -29.12 8.78 3.20
C ARG A 23 -28.95 9.32 1.79
N GLU A 24 -28.14 10.36 1.62
CA GLU A 24 -27.84 10.97 0.30
C GLU A 24 -27.16 9.95 -0.63
N ASN A 25 -26.17 9.21 -0.13
CA ASN A 25 -25.53 8.14 -0.90
C ASN A 25 -26.47 6.97 -1.28
N LYS A 26 -27.54 6.71 -0.50
CA LYS A 26 -28.56 5.71 -0.84
C LYS A 26 -29.49 6.20 -1.96
N VAL A 27 -29.78 7.49 -2.00
CA VAL A 27 -30.55 8.12 -3.10
C VAL A 27 -29.73 8.10 -4.38
N ASP A 28 -28.45 8.50 -4.32
CA ASP A 28 -27.55 8.49 -5.47
C ASP A 28 -27.29 7.07 -6.01
N GLN A 29 -27.16 6.06 -5.14
CA GLN A 29 -27.06 4.66 -5.57
C GLN A 29 -28.36 4.13 -6.21
N ALA A 30 -29.53 4.57 -5.75
CA ALA A 30 -30.81 4.17 -6.33
C ALA A 30 -31.01 4.80 -7.71
N GLU A 31 -30.65 6.07 -7.89
CA GLU A 31 -30.70 6.78 -9.17
C GLU A 31 -29.64 6.26 -10.15
N SER A 32 -28.42 6.00 -9.67
CA SER A 32 -27.36 5.38 -10.47
C SER A 32 -27.70 3.94 -10.89
N ARG A 33 -28.37 3.16 -10.03
CA ARG A 33 -28.90 1.83 -10.38
C ARG A 33 -30.00 1.89 -11.42
N ARG A 34 -30.90 2.89 -11.37
CA ARG A 34 -31.91 3.09 -12.42
C ARG A 34 -31.26 3.43 -13.76
N GLY A 35 -30.35 4.42 -13.79
CA GLY A 35 -29.63 4.79 -15.02
C GLY A 35 -28.74 3.66 -15.57
N SER A 36 -28.11 2.86 -14.70
CA SER A 36 -27.30 1.71 -15.12
C SER A 36 -28.15 0.55 -15.65
N SER A 37 -29.39 0.38 -15.18
CA SER A 37 -30.29 -0.67 -15.68
C SER A 37 -30.82 -0.37 -17.08
N GLU A 38 -31.07 0.90 -17.38
CA GLU A 38 -31.53 1.34 -18.70
C GLU A 38 -30.40 1.26 -19.75
N LEU A 39 -29.19 1.70 -19.40
CA LEU A 39 -28.01 1.57 -20.25
C LEU A 39 -27.59 0.10 -20.46
N SER A 40 -27.76 -0.76 -19.45
CA SER A 40 -27.52 -2.21 -19.55
C SER A 40 -28.50 -2.87 -20.53
N ALA A 41 -29.78 -2.48 -20.51
CA ALA A 41 -30.79 -3.04 -21.40
C ALA A 41 -30.58 -2.64 -22.86
N GLU A 42 -30.12 -1.41 -23.13
CA GLU A 42 -29.74 -0.96 -24.48
C GLU A 42 -28.49 -1.66 -24.99
N PHE A 43 -27.46 -1.81 -24.13
CA PHE A 43 -26.25 -2.54 -24.47
C PHE A 43 -26.51 -4.03 -24.73
N GLU A 44 -27.34 -4.70 -23.92
CA GLU A 44 -27.72 -6.10 -24.14
C GLU A 44 -28.53 -6.30 -25.43
N ARG A 45 -29.37 -5.33 -25.79
CA ARG A 45 -30.12 -5.36 -27.06
C ARG A 45 -29.16 -5.24 -28.26
N ALA A 46 -28.27 -4.25 -28.24
CA ALA A 46 -27.27 -4.06 -29.28
C ALA A 46 -26.32 -5.27 -29.42
N PHE A 47 -25.91 -5.85 -28.30
CA PHE A 47 -25.07 -7.04 -28.28
C PHE A 47 -25.79 -8.27 -28.87
N ARG A 48 -27.08 -8.46 -28.54
CA ARG A 48 -27.88 -9.58 -29.08
C ARG A 48 -28.13 -9.44 -30.59
N GLU A 49 -28.34 -8.22 -31.08
CA GLU A 49 -28.47 -7.95 -32.52
C GLU A 49 -27.17 -8.22 -33.27
N ALA A 50 -26.03 -7.75 -32.75
CA ALA A 50 -24.71 -8.00 -33.36
C ALA A 50 -24.35 -9.49 -33.38
N MET A 51 -24.67 -10.23 -32.30
CA MET A 51 -24.47 -11.67 -32.23
C MET A 51 -25.38 -12.43 -33.19
N SER A 52 -26.63 -12.01 -33.35
CA SER A 52 -27.57 -12.64 -34.30
C SER A 52 -27.11 -12.43 -35.76
N SER A 53 -26.63 -11.22 -36.08
CA SER A 53 -26.03 -10.93 -37.39
C SER A 53 -24.77 -11.77 -37.65
N SER A 54 -23.94 -11.99 -36.63
CA SER A 54 -22.72 -12.80 -36.75
C SER A 54 -23.01 -14.30 -36.91
N ILE A 55 -24.07 -14.81 -36.25
CA ILE A 55 -24.50 -16.21 -36.36
C ILE A 55 -25.08 -16.50 -37.76
N GLU A 56 -25.88 -15.60 -38.32
CA GLU A 56 -26.38 -15.70 -39.72
C GLU A 56 -25.22 -15.72 -40.74
N GLU A 57 -24.20 -14.89 -40.53
CA GLU A 57 -23.01 -14.85 -41.38
C GLU A 57 -22.15 -16.13 -41.27
N CYS A 58 -22.01 -16.68 -40.06
CA CYS A 58 -21.33 -17.96 -39.82
C CYS A 58 -22.10 -19.16 -40.38
N SER A 59 -23.43 -19.17 -40.27
CA SER A 59 -24.30 -20.21 -40.82
C SER A 59 -24.21 -20.27 -42.35
N SER A 60 -24.22 -19.10 -42.98
CA SER A 60 -24.03 -18.94 -44.43
C SER A 60 -22.64 -19.40 -44.92
N LYS A 61 -21.59 -19.20 -44.11
CA LYS A 61 -20.22 -19.67 -44.41
C LYS A 61 -20.05 -21.18 -44.20
N LEU A 62 -20.78 -21.78 -43.25
CA LEU A 62 -20.77 -23.23 -43.00
C LEU A 62 -21.51 -24.03 -44.09
N GLN A 63 -22.64 -23.53 -44.60
CA GLN A 63 -23.33 -24.14 -45.74
C GLN A 63 -22.47 -24.19 -47.01
N ARG A 64 -21.60 -23.19 -47.22
CA ARG A 64 -20.64 -23.18 -48.34
C ARG A 64 -19.47 -24.16 -48.16
N ARG A 65 -19.05 -24.44 -46.93
CA ARG A 65 -17.95 -25.39 -46.63
C ARG A 65 -18.38 -26.86 -46.59
N SER A 66 -19.67 -27.17 -46.45
CA SER A 66 -20.15 -28.55 -46.39
C SER A 66 -20.14 -29.30 -47.74
N LEU A 67 -19.78 -28.65 -48.85
CA LEU A 67 -19.68 -29.29 -50.17
C LEU A 67 -18.26 -29.72 -50.56
N GLU A 68 -17.24 -29.35 -49.77
CA GLU A 68 -15.85 -29.69 -50.05
C GLU A 68 -15.17 -30.20 -48.79
N GLU A 69 -15.01 -31.53 -48.65
CA GLU A 69 -13.75 -32.22 -48.33
C GLU A 69 -13.95 -33.65 -47.76
N LYS A 70 -13.10 -34.57 -48.24
CA LYS A 70 -12.97 -35.99 -47.85
C LYS A 70 -11.91 -36.18 -46.73
N PRO A 71 -11.91 -37.29 -45.97
CA PRO A 71 -11.07 -37.46 -44.78
C PRO A 71 -9.73 -38.18 -45.05
N ASN A 72 -8.67 -37.83 -44.30
CA ASN A 72 -7.52 -38.73 -44.09
C ASN A 72 -6.82 -38.51 -42.73
N GLU A 73 -6.13 -39.55 -42.27
CA GLU A 73 -5.83 -39.98 -40.90
C GLU A 73 -4.31 -39.89 -40.52
N LYS A 74 -4.02 -39.93 -39.19
CA LYS A 74 -2.78 -40.44 -38.49
C LYS A 74 -1.51 -39.55 -38.54
N LYS A 75 -0.55 -39.48 -37.57
CA LYS A 75 -0.16 -40.30 -36.37
C LYS A 75 0.95 -39.62 -35.49
N SER A 76 0.95 -39.91 -34.17
CA SER A 76 2.07 -40.21 -33.19
C SER A 76 3.26 -39.27 -32.79
N ARG A 77 3.56 -39.28 -31.46
CA ARG A 77 4.72 -38.75 -30.64
C ARG A 77 5.93 -39.76 -30.57
N PRO A 78 6.98 -39.73 -29.67
CA PRO A 78 7.77 -38.72 -28.85
C PRO A 78 9.35 -39.00 -28.79
N HIS A 79 10.07 -38.35 -27.82
CA HIS A 79 11.40 -38.66 -27.15
C HIS A 79 12.58 -37.71 -27.55
N GLU A 80 13.54 -37.23 -26.73
CA GLU A 80 14.40 -37.87 -25.70
C GLU A 80 15.39 -36.87 -24.98
N SER A 81 15.63 -37.03 -23.66
CA SER A 81 16.89 -36.82 -22.87
C SER A 81 17.55 -35.41 -22.70
N LEU A 82 18.40 -35.05 -21.70
CA LEU A 82 19.32 -35.74 -20.76
C LEU A 82 19.47 -35.04 -19.38
N GLN A 83 20.03 -35.82 -18.45
CA GLN A 83 20.43 -35.61 -17.04
C GLN A 83 21.63 -34.66 -16.83
N VAL A 84 21.81 -34.09 -15.61
CA VAL A 84 22.91 -34.46 -14.66
C VAL A 84 22.72 -33.90 -13.24
N ALA A 85 23.22 -34.66 -12.27
CA ALA A 85 23.05 -34.54 -10.83
C ALA A 85 24.35 -34.22 -10.07
N ASP A 86 24.13 -33.76 -8.82
CA ASP A 86 25.02 -33.45 -7.70
C ASP A 86 26.03 -34.55 -7.28
N LYS A 87 27.14 -34.12 -6.64
CA LYS A 87 28.05 -35.00 -5.88
C LYS A 87 28.71 -34.33 -4.66
N ASP A 88 28.46 -34.97 -3.51
CA ASP A 88 29.26 -35.27 -2.29
C ASP A 88 30.38 -34.32 -1.79
N ARG A 89 30.53 -33.92 -0.51
CA ARG A 89 30.54 -34.57 0.84
C ARG A 89 31.94 -35.00 1.33
N THR A 90 32.19 -34.68 2.62
CA THR A 90 33.19 -35.22 3.61
C THR A 90 34.64 -34.67 3.58
N LYS A 91 35.44 -34.57 4.66
CA LYS A 91 35.36 -34.57 6.16
C LYS A 91 36.80 -34.44 6.71
N SER A 92 36.96 -34.00 7.97
CA SER A 92 38.08 -34.25 8.93
C SER A 92 39.24 -33.21 9.00
N LYS A 93 39.99 -32.97 10.09
CA LYS A 93 39.91 -33.15 11.57
C LYS A 93 41.23 -32.59 12.22
N VAL A 94 41.14 -31.65 13.18
CA VAL A 94 41.90 -31.46 14.47
C VAL A 94 43.45 -31.28 14.56
N LYS A 95 43.90 -30.20 15.26
CA LYS A 95 44.76 -30.10 16.50
C LYS A 95 45.35 -28.66 16.61
N ALA A 96 45.03 -27.85 17.62
CA ALA A 96 45.55 -27.75 19.00
C ALA A 96 47.05 -27.40 19.13
N ASN A 97 47.35 -26.19 19.61
CA ASN A 97 48.40 -25.97 20.63
C ASN A 97 48.26 -24.62 21.37
N ASP A 98 48.73 -24.70 22.60
CA ASP A 98 48.60 -23.86 23.78
C ASP A 98 49.71 -22.80 23.87
N SER A 99 49.42 -21.62 24.41
CA SER A 99 50.40 -20.64 24.95
C SER A 99 49.68 -19.50 25.70
N GLU A 100 50.00 -19.38 26.99
CA GLU A 100 49.54 -18.40 27.98
C GLU A 100 49.83 -16.91 27.67
N PRO A 101 49.20 -15.95 28.39
CA PRO A 101 48.98 -14.57 27.95
C PRO A 101 50.03 -13.54 28.44
N PRO A 102 50.30 -12.45 27.70
CA PRO A 102 51.08 -11.31 28.20
C PRO A 102 50.18 -10.25 28.89
N PRO A 103 50.75 -9.31 29.64
CA PRO A 103 50.23 -8.87 30.93
C PRO A 103 49.07 -7.87 30.86
N LYS A 104 48.30 -7.86 31.96
CA LYS A 104 47.18 -6.96 32.24
C LYS A 104 47.59 -5.49 32.03
N LYS A 105 47.18 -4.92 30.89
CA LYS A 105 47.21 -3.47 30.68
C LYS A 105 46.24 -2.85 31.69
N VAL A 106 46.81 -2.05 32.60
CA VAL A 106 46.08 -1.13 33.47
C VAL A 106 45.13 -0.34 32.56
N LYS A 107 43.82 -0.49 32.78
CA LYS A 107 42.80 0.32 32.11
C LYS A 107 43.01 1.75 32.59
N SER A 108 43.79 2.54 31.85
CA SER A 108 43.74 3.99 32.01
C SER A 108 42.28 4.38 31.81
N ILE A 109 41.67 4.95 32.84
CA ILE A 109 40.36 5.57 32.73
C ILE A 109 40.58 6.75 31.78
N VAL A 110 40.26 6.54 30.49
CA VAL A 110 40.25 7.63 29.52
C VAL A 110 39.09 8.53 29.93
N VAL A 111 39.40 9.58 30.69
CA VAL A 111 38.48 10.69 30.94
C VAL A 111 38.33 11.41 29.62
N VAL A 112 37.39 10.96 28.80
CA VAL A 112 36.98 11.63 27.57
C VAL A 112 36.45 13.01 27.99
N PRO A 113 37.08 14.13 27.58
CA PRO A 113 36.64 15.47 27.95
C PRO A 113 35.16 15.65 27.63
N GLN A 114 34.41 16.27 28.54
CA GLN A 114 32.97 16.47 28.42
C GLN A 114 32.60 17.19 27.11
N GLN A 115 33.45 18.10 26.65
CA GLN A 115 33.32 18.79 25.36
C GLN A 115 33.38 17.82 24.17
N SER A 116 34.32 16.86 24.18
CA SER A 116 34.41 15.84 23.13
C SER A 116 33.26 14.83 23.13
N ARG A 117 32.54 14.66 24.25
CA ARG A 117 31.30 13.87 24.28
C ARG A 117 30.15 14.62 23.62
N ARG A 118 30.01 15.91 23.95
CA ARG A 118 29.00 16.79 23.36
C ARG A 118 29.16 16.93 21.86
N ASP A 119 30.38 17.13 21.37
CA ASP A 119 30.63 17.26 19.94
C ASP A 119 30.24 15.98 19.17
N ARG A 120 30.46 14.80 19.79
CA ARG A 120 30.03 13.51 19.23
C ARG A 120 28.51 13.37 19.22
N GLU A 121 27.84 13.84 20.27
CA GLU A 121 26.38 13.82 20.37
C GLU A 121 25.72 14.74 19.34
N ILE A 122 26.20 15.97 19.22
CA ILE A 122 25.78 16.92 18.18
C ILE A 122 25.98 16.31 16.79
N SER A 123 27.16 15.72 16.54
CA SER A 123 27.46 15.10 15.25
C SER A 123 26.57 13.90 14.95
N ALA A 124 26.28 13.07 15.96
CA ALA A 124 25.39 11.91 15.82
C ALA A 124 23.96 12.33 15.53
N LEU A 125 23.45 13.33 16.25
CA LEU A 125 22.09 13.84 16.08
C LEU A 125 21.91 14.56 14.74
N GLN A 126 22.90 15.34 14.29
CA GLN A 126 22.91 15.94 12.95
C GLN A 126 22.84 14.86 11.87
N LYS A 127 23.67 13.82 11.98
CA LYS A 127 23.66 12.70 11.04
C LYS A 127 22.31 11.99 11.01
N GLU A 128 21.70 11.78 12.17
CA GLU A 128 20.36 11.17 12.25
C GLU A 128 19.30 12.03 11.56
N ILE A 129 19.31 13.34 11.77
CA ILE A 129 18.42 14.29 11.09
C ILE A 129 18.60 14.22 9.57
N ASP A 130 19.84 14.24 9.08
CA ASP A 130 20.15 14.18 7.65
C ASP A 130 19.63 12.87 7.02
N GLU A 131 19.80 11.74 7.72
CA GLU A 131 19.25 10.44 7.32
C GLU A 131 17.72 10.46 7.28
N MET A 132 17.07 11.06 8.28
CA MET A 132 15.61 11.20 8.32
C MET A 132 15.07 12.11 7.20
N GLU A 133 15.73 13.23 6.91
CA GLU A 133 15.34 14.14 5.83
C GLU A 133 15.48 13.47 4.46
N THR A 134 16.57 12.74 4.25
CA THR A 134 16.81 11.95 3.03
C THR A 134 15.73 10.88 2.85
N ALA A 135 15.41 10.15 3.92
CA ALA A 135 14.34 9.15 3.90
C ALA A 135 12.96 9.79 3.65
N LEU A 136 12.69 10.97 4.23
CA LEU A 136 11.41 11.66 4.09
C LEU A 136 11.21 12.23 2.67
N ALA A 137 12.30 12.63 1.99
CA ALA A 137 12.25 13.12 0.62
C ALA A 137 11.79 12.05 -0.38
N SER A 138 12.22 10.79 -0.16
CA SER A 138 11.85 9.64 -0.99
C SER A 138 10.68 8.81 -0.40
N PHE A 139 10.03 9.34 0.63
CA PHE A 139 8.98 8.62 1.35
C PHE A 139 7.78 8.34 0.44
N PRO A 140 7.24 7.10 0.46
CA PRO A 140 6.19 6.72 -0.47
C PRO A 140 4.91 7.51 -0.21
N PHE A 141 4.22 7.86 -1.29
CA PHE A 141 2.92 8.53 -1.24
C PHE A 141 1.89 7.73 -2.02
N ARG A 142 0.63 7.94 -1.64
CA ARG A 142 -0.53 7.31 -2.25
C ARG A 142 -1.08 8.26 -3.30
N HIS A 143 -1.22 7.78 -4.53
CA HIS A 143 -1.89 8.55 -5.57
C HIS A 143 -3.40 8.53 -5.34
N ILE A 144 -3.99 9.67 -4.99
CA ILE A 144 -5.42 9.84 -4.74
C ILE A 144 -6.09 10.43 -5.97
N GLY A 145 -7.27 9.90 -6.32
CA GLY A 145 -8.10 10.45 -7.37
C GLY A 145 -8.48 9.42 -8.43
N PHE A 146 -9.02 9.94 -9.52
CA PHE A 146 -9.38 9.13 -10.67
C PHE A 146 -8.13 8.54 -11.31
N GLY A 147 -8.20 7.25 -11.64
CA GLY A 147 -7.12 6.61 -12.36
C GLY A 147 -7.02 7.15 -13.78
N PRO A 148 -5.97 6.75 -14.52
CA PRO A 148 -5.98 6.88 -15.97
C PRO A 148 -7.26 6.23 -16.55
N ILE A 149 -7.63 6.64 -17.76
CA ILE A 149 -8.89 6.27 -18.45
C ILE A 149 -9.10 4.73 -18.54
N ASP A 150 -8.05 3.95 -18.30
CA ASP A 150 -7.94 2.50 -18.45
C ASP A 150 -8.18 1.67 -17.17
N VAL A 151 -8.74 2.24 -16.09
CA VAL A 151 -9.18 1.42 -14.95
C VAL A 151 -10.28 0.45 -15.43
N ASN A 152 -10.08 -0.85 -15.21
CA ASN A 152 -11.05 -1.87 -15.61
C ASN A 152 -12.45 -1.56 -15.02
N PRO A 153 -13.50 -1.46 -15.85
CA PRO A 153 -14.84 -1.04 -15.42
C PRO A 153 -15.46 -1.95 -14.36
N ASN A 154 -15.02 -3.22 -14.30
CA ASN A 154 -15.50 -4.21 -13.34
C ASN A 154 -14.84 -4.10 -11.97
N ILE A 155 -13.82 -3.26 -11.80
CA ILE A 155 -13.19 -3.03 -10.49
C ILE A 155 -14.10 -2.12 -9.67
N ILE A 156 -14.55 -2.63 -8.52
CA ILE A 156 -15.34 -1.87 -7.55
C ILE A 156 -14.43 -1.43 -6.41
N CYS A 157 -14.41 -0.13 -6.14
CA CYS A 157 -13.69 0.40 -4.98
C CYS A 157 -14.30 -0.13 -3.67
N VAL A 158 -13.49 -0.77 -2.83
CA VAL A 158 -13.98 -1.36 -1.58
C VAL A 158 -14.43 -0.32 -0.55
N PHE A 159 -13.99 0.93 -0.71
CA PHE A 159 -14.23 2.01 0.25
C PHE A 159 -15.45 2.86 -0.13
N CYS A 160 -15.54 3.32 -1.38
CA CYS A 160 -16.64 4.19 -1.82
C CYS A 160 -17.66 3.49 -2.74
N GLY A 161 -17.40 2.24 -3.17
CA GLY A 161 -18.31 1.48 -4.02
C GLY A 161 -18.36 1.91 -5.49
N GLN A 162 -17.66 2.96 -5.90
CA GLN A 162 -17.61 3.37 -7.31
C GLN A 162 -16.94 2.28 -8.18
N ALA A 163 -17.58 1.92 -9.29
CA ALA A 163 -17.06 0.98 -10.27
C ALA A 163 -16.25 1.69 -11.36
N GLY A 164 -15.11 1.13 -11.75
CA GLY A 164 -14.34 1.55 -12.93
C GLY A 164 -13.67 2.92 -12.87
N ARG A 165 -13.83 3.69 -11.78
CA ARG A 165 -13.33 5.07 -11.69
C ARG A 165 -11.91 5.18 -11.11
N HIS A 166 -11.58 4.28 -10.19
CA HIS A 166 -10.28 4.25 -9.51
C HIS A 166 -10.06 2.89 -8.84
N TYR A 167 -8.79 2.53 -8.63
CA TYR A 167 -8.45 1.42 -7.76
C TYR A 167 -8.73 1.79 -6.30
N SER A 168 -9.10 0.81 -5.46
CA SER A 168 -9.33 1.04 -4.03
C SER A 168 -8.17 1.77 -3.33
N ASP A 169 -6.92 1.49 -3.74
CA ASP A 169 -5.72 2.15 -3.20
C ASP A 169 -5.73 3.68 -3.43
N SER A 170 -6.43 4.15 -4.46
CA SER A 170 -6.52 5.55 -4.91
C SER A 170 -7.84 6.23 -4.55
N CYS A 171 -8.65 5.65 -3.66
CA CYS A 171 -9.97 6.19 -3.34
C CYS A 171 -9.91 7.65 -2.86
N PRO A 172 -10.63 8.58 -3.52
CA PRO A 172 -10.68 9.99 -3.14
C PRO A 172 -11.67 10.30 -2.01
N VAL A 173 -12.61 9.39 -1.75
CA VAL A 173 -13.64 9.58 -0.70
C VAL A 173 -13.07 9.22 0.67
N ILE A 174 -12.43 8.05 0.77
CA ILE A 174 -11.79 7.58 2.00
C ILE A 174 -10.28 7.65 1.77
N VAL A 175 -9.65 8.74 2.19
CA VAL A 175 -8.22 8.99 1.94
C VAL A 175 -7.35 8.37 3.03
N SER A 176 -7.68 8.60 4.30
CA SER A 176 -6.86 8.15 5.44
C SER A 176 -6.78 6.63 5.56
N GLY A 177 -5.56 6.09 5.65
CA GLY A 177 -5.25 4.68 5.85
C GLY A 177 -5.84 4.12 7.15
N ASN A 178 -5.80 4.89 8.25
CA ASN A 178 -6.43 4.49 9.50
C ASN A 178 -7.95 4.35 9.35
N LEU A 179 -8.58 5.29 8.63
CA LEU A 179 -10.01 5.20 8.34
C LEU A 179 -10.33 4.02 7.42
N ARG A 180 -9.49 3.77 6.40
CA ARG A 180 -9.63 2.61 5.51
C ARG A 180 -9.54 1.28 6.26
N GLN A 181 -8.65 1.18 7.23
CA GLN A 181 -8.53 0.00 8.09
C GLN A 181 -9.83 -0.22 8.87
N LYS A 182 -10.36 0.83 9.52
CA LYS A 182 -11.66 0.77 10.24
C LYS A 182 -12.80 0.33 9.33
N VAL A 183 -12.92 0.93 8.14
CA VAL A 183 -13.96 0.56 7.15
C VAL A 183 -13.88 -0.92 6.78
N VAL A 184 -12.67 -1.48 6.64
CA VAL A 184 -12.47 -2.90 6.32
C VAL A 184 -12.83 -3.79 7.50
N GLU A 185 -12.45 -3.41 8.71
CA GLU A 185 -12.75 -4.14 9.95
C GLU A 185 -14.26 -4.15 10.25
N GLU A 186 -14.91 -3.00 10.21
CA GLU A 186 -16.36 -2.84 10.43
C GLU A 186 -17.18 -3.59 9.38
N ALA A 187 -16.70 -3.64 8.13
CA ALA A 187 -17.32 -4.42 7.08
C ALA A 187 -17.05 -5.93 7.21
N GLY A 188 -16.28 -6.40 8.20
CA GLY A 188 -15.92 -7.81 8.37
C GLY A 188 -15.05 -8.38 7.25
N ARG A 189 -14.32 -7.52 6.53
CA ARG A 189 -13.46 -7.91 5.41
C ARG A 189 -12.05 -8.21 5.90
N CYS A 190 -11.36 -9.11 5.20
CA CYS A 190 -9.98 -9.42 5.53
C CYS A 190 -9.05 -8.25 5.17
N SER A 191 -8.26 -7.76 6.14
CA SER A 191 -7.29 -6.67 5.93
C SER A 191 -6.20 -6.99 4.91
N LYS A 192 -5.94 -8.27 4.63
CA LYS A 192 -4.89 -8.73 3.70
C LYS A 192 -5.34 -8.77 2.24
N CYS A 193 -6.61 -9.07 1.98
CA CYS A 193 -7.12 -9.25 0.61
C CYS A 193 -8.34 -8.37 0.27
N LEU A 194 -8.89 -7.65 1.25
CA LEU A 194 -10.08 -6.79 1.17
C LEU A 194 -11.39 -7.52 0.84
N LYS A 195 -11.39 -8.85 0.84
CA LYS A 195 -12.54 -9.70 0.57
C LYS A 195 -13.01 -10.41 1.85
N PHE A 196 -14.22 -10.95 1.81
CA PHE A 196 -14.66 -11.93 2.80
C PHE A 196 -13.96 -13.26 2.52
N CYS A 197 -13.07 -13.69 3.41
CA CYS A 197 -12.35 -14.96 3.25
C CYS A 197 -12.10 -15.63 4.61
N GLY A 198 -12.07 -16.97 4.62
CA GLY A 198 -11.70 -17.77 5.80
C GLY A 198 -10.18 -17.90 6.03
N GLY A 199 -9.38 -17.25 5.19
CA GLY A 199 -7.92 -17.31 5.23
C GLY A 199 -7.35 -16.95 3.87
N CYS A 200 -6.30 -16.12 3.87
CA CYS A 200 -5.54 -15.81 2.66
C CYS A 200 -4.05 -15.72 2.97
N GLN A 201 -3.23 -16.03 1.96
CA GLN A 201 -1.80 -15.85 2.08
C GLN A 201 -1.48 -14.35 2.16
N PRO A 202 -0.67 -13.93 3.14
CA PRO A 202 -0.25 -12.54 3.25
C PRO A 202 0.66 -12.17 2.07
N SER A 203 0.29 -11.15 1.30
CA SER A 203 1.23 -10.47 0.41
C SER A 203 1.96 -9.38 1.19
N LYS A 204 3.20 -9.09 0.79
CA LYS A 204 3.96 -7.98 1.38
C LYS A 204 3.39 -6.66 0.87
N CYS A 205 3.17 -5.71 1.78
CA CYS A 205 2.72 -4.38 1.44
C CYS A 205 3.87 -3.57 0.83
N TRP A 206 3.71 -3.11 -0.42
CA TRP A 206 4.72 -2.34 -1.14
C TRP A 206 5.19 -1.09 -0.35
N TYR A 207 4.25 -0.33 0.23
CA TYR A 207 4.57 0.86 1.03
C TYR A 207 5.48 0.51 2.22
N CYS A 208 5.15 -0.56 2.94
CA CYS A 208 5.95 -1.02 4.07
C CYS A 208 7.32 -1.52 3.64
N GLU A 209 7.44 -2.21 2.50
CA GLU A 209 8.73 -2.65 1.99
C GLU A 209 9.67 -1.51 1.65
N GLN A 210 9.14 -0.37 1.17
CA GLN A 210 9.95 0.82 0.95
C GLN A 210 10.43 1.39 2.29
N VAL A 211 9.54 1.59 3.26
CA VAL A 211 9.89 2.25 4.52
C VAL A 211 10.78 1.37 5.43
N LYS A 212 10.62 0.04 5.40
CA LYS A 212 11.47 -0.89 6.17
C LYS A 212 12.97 -0.77 5.89
N LYS A 213 13.34 -0.21 4.74
CA LYS A 213 14.75 0.00 4.34
C LYS A 213 15.31 1.34 4.79
N THR A 214 14.54 2.13 5.55
CA THR A 214 14.89 3.48 5.99
C THR A 214 15.02 3.56 7.51
N ILE A 215 15.39 4.73 8.00
CA ILE A 215 15.42 5.02 9.45
C ILE A 215 14.03 4.94 10.10
N PHE A 216 12.94 5.11 9.33
CA PHE A 216 11.54 5.04 9.81
C PHE A 216 10.97 3.61 9.87
N LYS A 217 11.82 2.59 9.95
CA LYS A 217 11.40 1.18 10.02
C LYS A 217 10.52 0.87 11.24
N ASP A 218 10.65 1.66 12.30
CA ASP A 218 9.89 1.59 13.54
C ASP A 218 8.44 2.07 13.39
N GLU A 219 8.13 2.85 12.37
CA GLU A 219 6.77 3.30 12.05
C GLU A 219 5.97 2.25 11.27
N VAL A 220 6.62 1.19 10.80
CA VAL A 220 5.98 0.20 9.93
C VAL A 220 5.03 -0.68 10.75
N PRO A 221 3.72 -0.72 10.41
CA PRO A 221 2.75 -1.48 11.18
C PRO A 221 3.09 -2.98 11.18
N GLU A 222 2.82 -3.61 12.31
CA GLU A 222 3.00 -5.04 12.47
C GLU A 222 1.96 -5.83 11.67
N GLY A 223 2.35 -7.04 11.26
CA GLY A 223 1.48 -7.94 10.53
C GLY A 223 1.31 -7.58 9.04
N ALA A 224 0.75 -8.54 8.31
CA ALA A 224 0.49 -8.38 6.89
C ALA A 224 -0.87 -7.72 6.65
N HIS A 225 -0.91 -6.82 5.69
CA HIS A 225 -2.09 -6.06 5.29
C HIS A 225 -2.01 -5.68 3.82
N HIS A 226 -3.17 -5.37 3.23
CA HIS A 226 -3.28 -4.91 1.86
C HIS A 226 -2.78 -3.47 1.74
N ARG A 227 -2.08 -3.13 0.66
CA ARG A 227 -1.55 -1.75 0.44
C ARG A 227 -2.61 -0.64 0.57
N ALA A 228 -3.85 -0.95 0.19
CA ALA A 228 -4.95 0.00 0.23
C ALA A 228 -5.33 0.46 1.64
N VAL A 229 -5.11 -0.37 2.67
CA VAL A 229 -5.35 -0.01 4.08
C VAL A 229 -4.08 0.44 4.80
N CYS A 230 -2.93 0.45 4.11
CA CYS A 230 -1.67 0.82 4.71
C CYS A 230 -1.68 2.30 5.15
N PRO A 231 -1.33 2.62 6.42
CA PRO A 231 -1.25 3.99 6.92
C PRO A 231 0.01 4.72 6.49
N MET A 232 1.05 3.98 6.05
CA MET A 232 2.37 4.56 5.75
C MET A 232 2.32 5.79 4.84
N PRO A 233 1.58 5.82 3.73
CA PRO A 233 1.56 7.00 2.85
C PRO A 233 1.09 8.30 3.49
N ASP A 234 0.37 8.21 4.61
CA ASP A 234 -0.21 9.36 5.29
C ASP A 234 0.72 9.92 6.39
N MET A 235 1.72 9.13 6.81
CA MET A 235 2.62 9.42 7.94
C MET A 235 3.59 10.57 7.69
N LYS A 236 3.62 11.14 6.47
CA LYS A 236 4.65 12.12 6.09
C LYS A 236 4.66 13.36 7.00
N ARG A 237 3.49 13.78 7.49
CA ARG A 237 3.36 14.92 8.40
C ARG A 237 3.88 14.59 9.80
N GLU A 238 3.53 13.43 10.33
CA GLU A 238 3.95 12.95 11.64
C GLU A 238 5.47 12.76 11.67
N LEU A 239 6.03 12.23 10.59
CA LEU A 239 7.48 12.08 10.41
C LEU A 239 8.19 13.42 10.29
N ARG A 240 7.61 14.41 9.59
CA ARG A 240 8.16 15.77 9.56
C ARG A 240 8.24 16.36 10.97
N ALA A 241 7.16 16.24 11.75
CA ALA A 241 7.14 16.70 13.13
C ALA A 241 8.19 15.98 14.01
N ARG A 242 8.48 14.70 13.74
CA ARG A 242 9.56 13.97 14.41
C ARG A 242 10.94 14.53 14.08
N ILE A 243 11.19 14.93 12.83
CA ILE A 243 12.42 15.60 12.42
C ILE A 243 12.55 16.96 13.12
N ASP A 244 11.47 17.74 13.14
CA ASP A 244 11.47 19.07 13.74
C ASP A 244 11.81 19.02 15.24
N ARG A 245 11.26 18.05 15.98
CA ARG A 245 11.64 17.80 17.39
C ARG A 245 13.13 17.49 17.57
N LYS A 246 13.74 16.72 16.66
CA LYS A 246 15.18 16.44 16.71
C LYS A 246 16.03 17.66 16.36
N LYS A 247 15.55 18.52 15.46
CA LYS A 247 16.22 19.80 15.19
C LYS A 247 16.18 20.71 16.40
N GLU A 248 15.05 20.80 17.11
CA GLU A 248 14.94 21.55 18.36
C GLU A 248 15.92 21.01 19.42
N GLU A 249 16.01 19.68 19.58
CA GLU A 249 16.99 19.02 20.45
C GLU A 249 18.45 19.37 20.07
N LEU A 250 18.76 19.36 18.77
CA LEU A 250 20.07 19.72 18.27
C LEU A 250 20.44 21.17 18.57
N GLU A 251 19.49 22.11 18.41
CA GLU A 251 19.73 23.53 18.69
C GLU A 251 19.86 23.80 20.20
N ALA A 252 19.10 23.09 21.05
CA ALA A 252 19.31 23.11 22.50
C ALA A 252 20.73 22.62 22.85
N LEU A 253 21.15 21.49 22.29
CA LEU A 253 22.50 20.94 22.47
C LEU A 253 23.61 21.80 21.86
N LYS A 254 23.34 22.77 20.97
CA LYS A 254 24.33 23.75 20.52
C LYS A 254 24.37 24.98 21.41
N SER A 255 23.21 25.44 21.87
CA SER A 255 23.06 26.68 22.65
C SER A 255 23.56 26.58 24.10
N GLU A 256 23.53 25.41 24.73
CA GLU A 256 24.10 25.20 26.08
C GLU A 256 25.65 25.20 26.12
N GLY A 257 26.32 25.72 25.09
CA GLY A 257 27.79 25.70 24.95
C GLY A 257 28.49 26.48 26.07
N PRO A 258 29.79 26.26 26.31
CA PRO A 258 30.45 26.75 27.52
C PRO A 258 30.32 28.27 27.63
N SER A 259 29.55 28.70 28.63
CA SER A 259 29.56 30.08 29.10
C SER A 259 30.97 30.34 29.63
N HIS A 260 31.80 30.98 28.80
CA HIS A 260 33.07 31.52 29.24
C HIS A 260 32.77 32.64 30.25
N ARG A 261 32.87 32.31 31.54
CA ARG A 261 33.09 33.27 32.63
C ARG A 261 34.54 33.21 33.06
#